data_AF-A0A7X7LH03-F1
#
_entry.id   AF-A0A7X7LH03-F1
#
_cell.length_a   1.000
_cell.length_b   1.000
_cell.length_c   1.000
_cell.angle_alpha   90.00
_cell.angle_beta   90.00
_cell.angle_gamma   90.00
#
_symmetry.space_group_name_H-M   'P 1'
#
loop_
_entity.id
_entity.type
_entity.pdbx_description
1 polymer ?
#
loop_
_entity_poly.entity_id
_entity_poly.type
_entity_poly.pdbx_seq_one_letter_code
_entity_poly.pdbx_strand_id
1 'polypeptide(L)'
;MNHIIKPFSLFVFLLISITACQAQYTKKPYHIKGTIKGLAENSMIIFAQYYGDKQYVRDTVYTDASGAFVLNSKDSVHPGMYLFILPDNSFFDVILN
;
A
#
# COMPACT_ATOMS: atom_id res chain seq x y z
N MET A 1 -17.91 -13.99 -49.58
CA MET A 1 -17.98 -14.69 -48.28
C MET A 1 -16.80 -14.29 -47.38
N ASN A 2 -16.60 -12.99 -47.08
CA ASN A 2 -15.39 -12.47 -46.38
C ASN A 2 -15.69 -11.54 -45.18
N HIS A 3 -16.93 -11.51 -44.66
CA HIS A 3 -17.31 -10.55 -43.60
C HIS A 3 -17.24 -11.08 -42.17
N ILE A 4 -16.94 -12.37 -41.96
CA ILE A 4 -16.95 -13.03 -40.63
C ILE A 4 -15.59 -12.96 -39.92
N ILE A 5 -14.50 -12.60 -40.61
CA ILE A 5 -13.13 -12.61 -40.06
C ILE A 5 -12.79 -11.31 -39.29
N LYS A 6 -13.50 -10.21 -39.57
CA LYS A 6 -13.29 -8.88 -38.97
C LYS A 6 -13.62 -8.78 -37.46
N PRO A 7 -14.73 -9.34 -36.93
CA PRO A 7 -15.02 -9.26 -35.51
C PRO A 7 -14.07 -10.10 -34.65
N PHE A 8 -13.60 -11.25 -35.18
CA PHE A 8 -12.65 -12.11 -34.49
C PHE A 8 -11.28 -11.43 -34.34
N SER A 9 -10.81 -10.76 -35.40
CA SER A 9 -9.57 -9.98 -35.36
C SER A 9 -9.65 -8.80 -34.38
N LEU A 10 -10.80 -8.13 -34.27
CA LEU A 10 -11.01 -7.03 -33.32
C LEU A 10 -11.04 -7.51 -31.86
N PHE A 11 -11.65 -8.68 -31.62
CA PHE A 11 -11.70 -9.31 -30.30
C PHE A 11 -10.32 -9.76 -29.82
N VAL A 12 -9.51 -10.34 -30.71
CA VAL A 12 -8.12 -10.71 -30.43
C VAL A 12 -7.27 -9.45 -30.17
N PHE A 13 -7.48 -8.38 -30.91
CA PHE A 13 -6.79 -7.10 -30.67
C PHE A 13 -7.16 -6.48 -29.31
N LEU A 14 -8.43 -6.56 -28.91
CA LEU A 14 -8.90 -6.10 -27.59
C LEU A 14 -8.27 -6.92 -26.45
N LEU A 15 -8.20 -8.25 -26.61
CA LEU A 15 -7.56 -9.14 -25.62
C LEU A 15 -6.07 -8.85 -25.46
N ILE A 16 -5.34 -8.57 -26.55
CA ILE A 16 -3.90 -8.23 -26.52
C ILE A 16 -3.66 -6.84 -25.87
N SER A 17 -4.60 -5.90 -26.05
CA SER A 17 -4.49 -4.56 -25.46
C SER A 17 -4.65 -4.56 -23.94
N ILE A 18 -5.45 -5.48 -23.38
CA ILE A 18 -5.68 -5.58 -21.94
C ILE A 18 -4.44 -6.11 -21.20
N THR A 19 -3.69 -7.05 -21.78
CA THR A 19 -2.48 -7.63 -21.17
C THR A 19 -1.29 -6.68 -21.19
N ALA A 20 -1.19 -5.78 -22.18
CA ALA A 20 -0.13 -4.77 -22.22
C ALA A 20 -0.23 -3.71 -21.10
N CYS A 21 -1.44 -3.42 -20.61
CA CYS A 21 -1.70 -2.41 -19.58
C CYS A 21 -1.23 -2.85 -18.17
N GLN A 22 -1.20 -4.16 -17.88
CA GLN A 22 -0.83 -4.67 -16.55
C GLN A 22 0.68 -4.59 -16.27
N ALA A 23 1.52 -4.48 -17.30
CA ALA A 23 2.98 -4.51 -17.18
C ALA A 23 3.59 -3.22 -16.60
N GLN A 24 2.81 -2.16 -16.38
CA GLN A 24 3.32 -0.84 -15.94
C GLN A 24 3.15 -0.55 -14.45
N TYR A 25 2.53 -1.46 -13.67
CA TYR A 25 2.44 -1.30 -12.21
C TYR A 25 3.76 -1.72 -11.54
N THR A 26 4.76 -0.83 -11.58
CA THR A 26 5.98 -1.00 -10.80
C THR A 26 5.65 -0.73 -9.34
N LYS A 27 5.65 -1.78 -8.50
CA LYS A 27 5.53 -1.63 -7.04
C LYS A 27 6.69 -0.76 -6.54
N LYS A 28 6.40 0.41 -5.98
CA LYS A 28 7.44 1.26 -5.37
C LYS A 28 7.62 0.83 -3.91
N PRO A 29 8.71 0.13 -3.56
CA PRO A 29 8.94 -0.23 -2.17
C PRO A 29 9.01 1.03 -1.30
N TYR A 30 8.55 0.93 -0.06
CA TYR A 30 8.62 2.04 0.88
C TYR A 30 9.44 1.67 2.12
N HIS A 31 10.11 2.70 2.64
CA HIS A 31 10.92 2.66 3.84
C HIS A 31 10.49 3.82 4.73
N ILE A 32 9.72 3.54 5.79
CA ILE A 32 9.31 4.57 6.76
C ILE A 32 10.04 4.28 8.08
N LYS A 33 10.79 5.26 8.58
CA LYS A 33 11.42 5.21 9.90
C LYS A 33 10.82 6.30 10.77
N GLY A 34 10.59 5.97 12.04
CA GLY A 34 10.11 6.93 13.01
C GLY A 34 10.53 6.55 14.42
N THR A 35 10.40 7.49 15.34
CA THR A 35 10.62 7.28 16.77
C THR A 35 9.48 7.93 17.53
N ILE A 36 8.81 7.15 18.38
CA ILE A 36 7.74 7.63 19.24
C ILE A 36 8.26 7.60 20.67
N LYS A 37 8.46 8.79 21.24
CA LYS A 37 8.96 8.93 22.60
C LYS A 37 7.95 8.37 23.60
N GLY A 38 8.44 7.59 24.57
CA GLY A 38 7.61 7.04 25.64
C GLY A 38 7.01 5.67 25.32
N LEU A 39 7.22 5.11 24.12
CA LEU A 39 6.90 3.70 23.87
C LEU A 39 8.00 2.79 24.45
N ALA A 40 7.56 1.71 25.10
CA ALA A 40 8.45 0.68 25.62
C ALA A 40 8.94 -0.25 24.49
N GLU A 41 10.02 -0.99 24.74
CA GLU A 41 10.49 -2.02 23.82
C GLU A 41 9.36 -3.00 23.46
N ASN A 42 9.34 -3.44 22.20
CA ASN A 42 8.35 -4.38 21.67
C ASN A 42 6.90 -3.85 21.75
N SER A 43 6.72 -2.53 21.79
CA SER A 43 5.39 -1.92 21.62
C SER A 43 4.94 -2.07 20.17
N MET A 44 3.74 -2.62 19.96
CA MET A 44 3.13 -2.83 18.65
C MET A 44 2.53 -1.54 18.09
N ILE A 45 2.89 -1.20 16.85
CA ILE A 45 2.33 -0.09 16.08
C ILE A 45 1.69 -0.66 14.82
N ILE A 46 0.44 -0.29 14.57
CA ILE A 46 -0.28 -0.68 13.35
C ILE A 46 -0.25 0.49 12.37
N PHE A 47 0.18 0.21 11.14
CA PHE A 47 0.14 1.16 10.03
C PHE A 47 -1.04 0.80 9.12
N ALA A 48 -1.97 1.72 8.93
CA ALA A 48 -3.17 1.51 8.14
C ALA A 48 -3.41 2.63 7.13
N GLN A 49 -4.12 2.33 6.04
CA GLN A 49 -4.49 3.27 5.00
C GLN A 49 -5.98 3.59 5.10
N TYR A 50 -6.34 4.87 4.95
CA TYR A 50 -7.73 5.26 4.72
C TYR A 50 -8.14 4.98 3.27
N TYR A 51 -9.26 4.29 3.11
CA TYR A 51 -9.91 4.07 1.82
C TYR A 51 -11.41 4.29 1.98
N GLY A 52 -11.84 5.52 1.68
CA GLY A 52 -13.19 5.98 1.96
C GLY A 52 -13.44 6.05 3.47
N ASP A 53 -14.48 5.36 3.93
CA ASP A 53 -14.88 5.23 5.33
C ASP A 53 -14.15 4.09 6.08
N LYS A 54 -13.28 3.34 5.39
CA LYS A 54 -12.60 2.17 5.94
C LYS A 54 -11.12 2.40 6.15
N GLN A 55 -10.58 1.71 7.15
CA GLN A 55 -9.15 1.67 7.47
C GLN A 55 -8.63 0.26 7.20
N TYR A 56 -7.66 0.14 6.30
CA TYR A 56 -7.06 -1.13 5.94
C TYR A 56 -5.66 -1.24 6.53
N VAL A 57 -5.44 -2.22 7.39
CA VAL A 57 -4.11 -2.52 7.93
C VAL A 57 -3.16 -2.86 6.78
N ARG A 58 -2.06 -2.12 6.71
CA ARG A 58 -1.02 -2.27 5.71
C ARG A 58 0.15 -3.07 6.26
N ASP A 59 0.49 -2.82 7.52
CA ASP A 59 1.64 -3.44 8.18
C ASP A 59 1.52 -3.32 9.71
N THR A 60 2.34 -4.10 10.42
CA THR A 60 2.49 -4.05 11.88
C THR A 60 3.96 -4.09 12.22
N VAL A 61 4.42 -3.16 13.05
CA VAL A 61 5.82 -3.09 13.48
C VAL A 61 5.91 -3.06 15.00
N TYR A 62 7.08 -3.44 15.48
CA TYR A 62 7.42 -3.35 16.89
C TYR A 62 8.55 -2.34 17.06
N THR A 63 8.48 -1.60 18.17
CA THR A 63 9.53 -0.65 18.54
C THR A 63 10.71 -1.33 19.20
N ASP A 64 11.89 -0.72 19.07
CA ASP A 64 13.05 -1.04 19.91
C ASP A 64 12.96 -0.34 21.28
N ALA A 65 13.97 -0.55 22.14
CA ALA A 65 14.04 0.06 23.47
C ALA A 65 14.09 1.60 23.48
N SER A 66 14.34 2.25 22.34
CA SER A 66 14.30 3.71 22.19
C SER A 66 12.94 4.25 21.72
N GLY A 67 11.98 3.35 21.43
CA GLY A 67 10.72 3.69 20.78
C GLY A 67 10.85 3.89 19.27
N ALA A 68 11.98 3.50 18.66
CA ALA A 68 12.18 3.60 17.22
C ALA A 68 11.58 2.39 16.49
N PHE A 69 11.06 2.62 15.28
CA PHE A 69 10.47 1.59 14.45
C PHE A 69 10.85 1.79 12.98
N VAL A 70 10.79 0.69 12.22
CA VAL A 70 11.06 0.68 10.79
C VAL A 70 10.02 -0.16 10.07
N LEU A 71 9.30 0.48 9.15
CA LEU A 71 8.42 -0.16 8.18
C LEU A 71 9.21 -0.38 6.87
N ASN A 72 9.33 -1.63 6.45
CA ASN A 72 9.97 -2.02 5.20
C ASN A 72 9.03 -2.92 4.40
N SER A 73 8.52 -2.43 3.27
CA SER A 73 7.69 -3.26 2.42
C SER A 73 8.10 -3.18 0.95
N LYS A 74 7.98 -4.32 0.29
CA LYS A 74 8.12 -4.43 -1.17
C LYS A 74 6.84 -4.04 -1.90
N ASP A 75 5.74 -3.84 -1.17
CA ASP A 75 4.49 -3.35 -1.76
C ASP A 75 4.53 -1.85 -2.00
N SER A 76 3.74 -1.39 -2.97
CA SER A 76 3.60 0.03 -3.24
C SER A 76 2.82 0.71 -2.13
N VAL A 77 3.38 1.79 -1.59
CA VAL A 77 2.57 2.84 -0.96
C VAL A 77 2.03 3.72 -2.08
N HIS A 78 0.73 4.00 -1.99
CA HIS A 78 0.08 4.95 -2.88
C HIS A 78 0.00 6.30 -2.17
N PRO A 79 0.00 7.42 -2.90
CA PRO A 79 -0.35 8.70 -2.30
C PRO A 79 -1.72 8.60 -1.61
N GLY A 80 -1.84 9.19 -0.42
CA GLY A 80 -3.08 9.13 0.35
C GLY A 80 -2.88 9.41 1.84
N MET A 81 -3.97 9.24 2.58
CA MET A 81 -4.01 9.41 4.02
C MET A 81 -3.83 8.06 4.70
N TYR A 82 -2.97 8.04 5.70
CA TYR A 82 -2.60 6.87 6.48
C TYR A 82 -2.69 7.19 7.96
N LEU A 83 -2.83 6.17 8.80
CA LEU A 83 -2.77 6.31 10.24
C LEU A 83 -1.81 5.33 10.88
N PHE A 84 -1.24 5.78 11.99
CA PHE A 84 -0.47 4.96 12.92
C PHE A 84 -1.25 4.80 14.21
N ILE A 85 -1.58 3.56 14.58
CA ILE A 85 -2.28 3.23 15.83
C ILE A 85 -1.25 2.69 16.81
N LEU A 86 -1.24 3.27 18.02
CA LEU A 86 -0.32 2.95 19.11
C LEU A 86 -0.93 1.92 20.07
N PRO A 87 -0.12 1.30 20.97
CA PRO A 87 -0.61 0.24 21.86
C PRO A 87 -1.75 0.67 22.80
N ASP A 88 -1.82 1.95 23.13
CA ASP A 88 -2.85 2.54 23.99
C ASP A 88 -4.12 2.95 23.21
N ASN A 89 -4.22 2.57 21.94
CA ASN A 89 -5.24 2.96 20.97
C ASN A 89 -5.26 4.46 20.64
N SER A 90 -4.28 5.24 21.07
CA SER A 90 -4.05 6.56 20.49
C SER A 90 -3.53 6.41 19.05
N PHE A 91 -3.74 7.44 18.23
CA PHE A 91 -3.32 7.40 16.84
C PHE A 91 -2.98 8.80 16.33
N PHE A 92 -2.28 8.83 15.20
CA PHE A 92 -2.08 10.04 14.43
C PHE A 92 -2.13 9.74 12.93
N ASP A 93 -2.56 10.74 12.16
CA ASP A 93 -2.71 10.65 10.72
C ASP A 93 -1.51 11.28 10.00
N VAL A 94 -1.17 10.73 8.83
CA VAL A 94 -0.15 11.26 7.94
C VAL A 94 -0.63 11.23 6.50
N ILE A 95 -0.17 12.18 5.69
CA ILE A 95 -0.36 12.18 4.24
C ILE A 95 0.96 11.78 3.59
N LEU A 96 0.92 10.74 2.76
CA LEU A 96 2.02 10.33 1.90
C LEU A 96 1.74 10.80 0.47
N ASN A 97 2.74 11.37 -0.21
CA ASN A 97 2.63 11.90 -1.58
C ASN A 97 3.82 11.47 -2.44
#